data_AF-A0A2E5LR08-F1
#
_entry.id   AF-A0A2E5LR08-F1
#
_cell.length_a   1.000
_cell.length_b   1.000
_cell.length_c   1.000
_cell.angle_alpha   90.00
_cell.angle_beta   90.00
_cell.angle_gamma   90.00
#
_symmetry.space_group_name_H-M   'P 1'
#
loop_
_entity.id
_entity.type
_entity.pdbx_description
1 polymer ?
#
loop_
_entity_poly.entity_id
_entity_poly.type
_entity_poly.pdbx_seq_one_letter_code
_entity_poly.pdbx_strand_id
1 'polypeptide(L)'
;MSPLHLAQAIDLIHSHSGNAVIVCSGHPLAFWLDQQGQTPGMLPVVDCENDTLPLALGIALSSPRLKVIVLQSNESMKASLSSLATVSHSFPTNLFHFVCNVVSEVPSPAFDFVAAAQAAGYAESRQFGDVELFASEISPFLASGGPKFACLNTVTPIFKHQLPYFLFRDSFSLVKEEISALTQNAHP
;
A
#
# COMPACT_ATOMS: atom_id res chain seq x y z
N MET A 1 -22.19 13.18 -2.37
CA MET A 1 -20.83 12.64 -2.50
C MET A 1 -20.92 11.15 -2.25
N SER A 2 -20.51 10.38 -3.24
CA SER A 2 -20.64 8.92 -3.31
C SER A 2 -19.37 8.31 -2.71
N PRO A 3 -19.45 7.49 -1.65
CA PRO A 3 -18.26 7.01 -0.95
C PRO A 3 -17.38 6.16 -1.87
N LEU A 4 -16.06 6.31 -1.75
CA LEU A 4 -15.10 5.47 -2.46
C LEU A 4 -14.99 4.09 -1.79
N HIS A 5 -15.44 3.03 -2.45
CA HIS A 5 -15.21 1.67 -1.96
C HIS A 5 -13.80 1.17 -2.32
N LEU A 6 -13.21 0.33 -1.46
CA LEU A 6 -11.88 -0.26 -1.70
C LEU A 6 -11.80 -0.97 -3.06
N ALA A 7 -12.85 -1.71 -3.42
CA ALA A 7 -12.96 -2.38 -4.72
C ALA A 7 -12.83 -1.40 -5.89
N GLN A 8 -13.62 -0.32 -5.84
CA GLN A 8 -13.63 0.71 -6.88
C GLN A 8 -12.29 1.43 -6.96
N ALA A 9 -11.64 1.68 -5.83
CA ALA A 9 -10.30 2.27 -5.80
C ALA A 9 -9.27 1.40 -6.55
N ILE A 10 -9.26 0.09 -6.25
CA ILE A 10 -8.35 -0.87 -6.89
C ILE A 10 -8.63 -0.96 -8.39
N ASP A 11 -9.90 -1.08 -8.78
CA ASP A 11 -10.31 -1.18 -10.19
C ASP A 11 -9.97 0.10 -10.98
N LEU A 12 -10.16 1.27 -10.38
CA LEU A 12 -9.79 2.55 -10.99
C LEU A 12 -8.26 2.66 -11.16
N ILE A 13 -7.47 2.27 -10.16
CA ILE A 13 -6.01 2.25 -10.27
C ILE A 13 -5.56 1.32 -11.39
N HIS A 14 -6.10 0.11 -11.43
CA HIS A 14 -5.72 -0.89 -12.43
C HIS A 14 -6.11 -0.45 -13.86
N SER A 15 -7.33 0.05 -14.05
CA SER A 15 -7.77 0.54 -15.37
C SER A 15 -6.95 1.72 -15.91
N HIS A 16 -6.28 2.47 -15.04
CA HIS A 16 -5.43 3.62 -15.42
C HIS A 16 -3.93 3.35 -15.29
N SER A 17 -3.52 2.15 -14.87
CA SER A 17 -2.10 1.83 -14.65
C SER A 17 -1.34 1.58 -15.94
N GLY A 18 -2.02 1.18 -17.02
CA GLY A 18 -1.38 0.77 -18.27
C GLY A 18 -0.34 -0.32 -18.02
N ASN A 19 0.91 -0.09 -18.43
CA ASN A 19 2.02 -1.04 -18.24
C ASN A 19 2.77 -0.84 -16.90
N ALA A 20 2.19 -0.15 -15.92
CA ALA A 20 2.84 0.03 -14.62
C ALA A 20 2.98 -1.29 -13.87
N VAL A 21 4.01 -1.38 -13.03
CA VAL A 21 4.10 -2.42 -12.00
C VAL A 21 3.40 -1.89 -10.75
N ILE A 22 2.41 -2.63 -10.24
CA ILE A 22 1.68 -2.30 -9.02
C ILE A 22 2.23 -3.17 -7.89
N VAL A 23 3.03 -2.61 -6.99
CA VAL A 23 3.52 -3.30 -5.79
C VAL A 23 2.48 -3.16 -4.70
N CYS A 24 1.94 -4.28 -4.22
CA CYS A 24 0.72 -4.28 -3.41
C CYS A 24 0.83 -5.13 -2.14
N SER A 25 0.28 -4.65 -1.03
CA SER A 25 0.24 -5.34 0.27
C SER A 25 -1.02 -5.03 1.07
N GLY A 26 -1.22 -5.73 2.20
CA GLY A 26 -2.27 -5.46 3.17
C GLY A 26 -3.69 -5.66 2.64
N HIS A 27 -4.64 -4.88 3.15
CA HIS A 27 -6.05 -4.96 2.76
C HIS A 27 -6.32 -4.86 1.25
N PRO A 28 -5.64 -3.98 0.48
CA PRO A 28 -5.75 -3.98 -0.98
C PRO A 28 -5.35 -5.30 -1.64
N LEU A 29 -4.25 -5.91 -1.20
CA LEU A 29 -3.80 -7.20 -1.70
C LEU A 29 -4.78 -8.32 -1.32
N ALA A 30 -5.27 -8.30 -0.09
CA ALA A 30 -6.28 -9.24 0.41
C ALA A 30 -7.54 -9.24 -0.45
N PHE A 31 -8.05 -8.04 -0.74
CA PHE A 31 -9.22 -7.84 -1.58
C PHE A 31 -8.97 -8.36 -3.00
N TRP A 32 -7.81 -8.05 -3.58
CA TRP A 32 -7.43 -8.53 -4.90
C TRP A 32 -7.36 -10.06 -5.00
N LEU A 33 -6.79 -10.72 -3.99
CA LEU A 33 -6.70 -12.18 -3.93
C LEU A 33 -8.08 -12.85 -3.79
N ASP A 34 -9.00 -12.29 -3.00
CA ASP A 34 -10.37 -12.81 -2.85
C ASP A 34 -11.15 -12.78 -4.18
N GLN A 35 -10.86 -11.79 -5.04
CA GLN A 35 -11.40 -11.68 -6.41
C GLN A 35 -10.73 -12.64 -7.41
N GLN A 36 -9.97 -13.65 -6.95
CA GLN A 36 -9.29 -14.65 -7.77
C GLN A 36 -8.23 -14.09 -8.74
N GLY A 37 -7.60 -12.95 -8.40
CA GLY A 37 -6.40 -12.46 -9.11
C GLY A 37 -6.60 -12.11 -10.59
N GLN A 38 -7.82 -11.70 -10.99
CA GLN A 38 -8.16 -11.46 -12.41
C GLN A 38 -7.50 -10.23 -13.04
N THR A 39 -6.73 -9.44 -12.29
CA THR A 39 -6.06 -8.23 -12.78
C THR A 39 -4.54 -8.43 -12.89
N PRO A 40 -4.00 -8.63 -14.11
CA PRO A 40 -2.55 -8.79 -14.35
C PRO A 40 -1.75 -7.55 -13.93
N GLY A 41 -0.49 -7.73 -13.52
CA GLY A 41 0.44 -6.61 -13.27
C GLY A 41 0.61 -6.19 -11.80
N MET A 42 0.01 -6.92 -10.85
CA MET A 42 0.25 -6.75 -9.43
C MET A 42 1.39 -7.64 -8.94
N LEU A 43 2.39 -7.03 -8.29
CA LEU A 43 3.46 -7.69 -7.57
C LEU A 43 3.09 -7.74 -6.08
N PRO A 44 2.69 -8.92 -5.56
CA PRO A 44 2.27 -9.04 -4.17
C PRO A 44 3.47 -8.99 -3.20
N VAL A 45 3.31 -8.28 -2.09
CA VAL A 45 4.20 -8.29 -0.94
C VAL A 45 3.44 -8.88 0.24
N VAL A 46 3.87 -10.04 0.70
CA VAL A 46 3.24 -10.85 1.76
C VAL A 46 4.23 -10.98 2.92
N ASP A 47 3.74 -11.04 4.16
CA ASP A 47 4.50 -11.19 5.42
C ASP A 47 5.46 -10.03 5.79
N CYS A 48 5.82 -9.17 4.85
CA CYS A 48 6.67 -8.00 5.04
C CYS A 48 6.04 -6.73 4.44
N GLU A 49 4.77 -6.45 4.77
CA GLU A 49 4.01 -5.33 4.18
C GLU A 49 4.72 -3.97 4.32
N ASN A 50 5.55 -3.79 5.34
CA ASN A 50 6.33 -2.57 5.57
C ASN A 50 7.41 -2.34 4.49
N ASP A 51 7.80 -3.38 3.75
CA ASP A 51 8.81 -3.33 2.69
C ASP A 51 8.21 -3.00 1.31
N THR A 52 6.89 -2.81 1.22
CA THR A 52 6.20 -2.48 -0.04
C THR A 52 6.77 -1.22 -0.70
N LEU A 53 6.93 -0.14 0.08
CA LEU A 53 7.47 1.11 -0.42
C LEU A 53 8.99 1.02 -0.75
N PRO A 54 9.85 0.46 0.13
CA PRO A 54 11.25 0.19 -0.22
C PRO A 54 11.44 -0.62 -1.50
N LEU A 55 10.68 -1.71 -1.68
CA LEU A 55 10.75 -2.55 -2.88
C LEU A 55 10.36 -1.76 -4.13
N ALA A 56 9.24 -1.05 -4.08
CA ALA A 56 8.78 -0.22 -5.19
C ALA A 56 9.76 0.90 -5.54
N LEU A 57 10.40 1.52 -4.53
CA LEU A 57 11.46 2.50 -4.75
C LEU A 57 12.65 1.88 -5.49
N GLY A 58 13.10 0.69 -5.09
CA GLY A 58 14.17 -0.04 -5.76
C GLY A 58 13.85 -0.30 -7.25
N ILE A 59 12.62 -0.71 -7.55
CA ILE A 59 12.14 -0.91 -8.92
C ILE A 59 12.13 0.42 -9.69
N ALA A 60 11.58 1.48 -9.09
CA ALA A 60 11.46 2.79 -9.74
C ALA A 60 12.83 3.36 -10.12
N LEU A 61 13.83 3.23 -9.24
CA LEU A 61 15.20 3.67 -9.47
C LEU A 61 15.93 2.81 -10.50
N SER A 62 15.71 1.49 -10.47
CA SER A 62 16.36 0.55 -11.41
C SER A 62 15.76 0.61 -12.82
N SER A 63 14.51 1.07 -12.94
CA SER A 63 13.78 1.16 -14.22
C SER A 63 13.04 2.50 -14.37
N PRO A 64 13.76 3.63 -14.60
CA PRO A 64 13.16 4.97 -14.64
C PRO A 64 12.06 5.18 -15.69
N ARG A 65 12.01 4.33 -16.73
CA ARG A 65 10.98 4.36 -17.78
C ARG A 65 9.70 3.61 -17.43
N LEU A 66 9.74 2.78 -16.39
CA LEU A 66 8.62 1.97 -15.94
C LEU A 66 7.87 2.73 -14.86
N LYS A 67 6.56 2.91 -15.03
CA LYS A 67 5.71 3.47 -13.98
C LYS A 67 5.59 2.46 -12.84
N VAL A 68 5.79 2.91 -11.61
CA VAL A 68 5.67 2.08 -10.41
C VAL A 68 4.57 2.66 -9.53
N ILE A 69 3.61 1.82 -9.18
CA ILE A 69 2.50 2.16 -8.30
C ILE A 69 2.70 1.38 -7.00
N VAL A 70 2.67 2.08 -5.87
CA VAL A 70 2.60 1.47 -4.53
C VAL A 70 1.14 1.48 -4.13
N LEU A 71 0.62 0.34 -3.70
CA LEU A 71 -0.75 0.20 -3.21
C LEU A 71 -0.72 -0.56 -1.89
N GLN A 72 -0.79 0.15 -0.77
CA GLN A 72 -0.63 -0.47 0.55
C GLN A 72 -1.70 0.00 1.55
N SER A 73 -1.82 -0.71 2.68
CA SER A 73 -2.78 -0.38 3.74
C SER A 73 -2.30 0.81 4.58
N ASN A 74 -3.22 1.44 5.32
CA ASN A 74 -2.86 2.45 6.30
C ASN A 74 -2.05 1.86 7.47
N GLU A 75 -2.21 0.58 7.81
CA GLU A 75 -1.44 -0.13 8.82
C GLU A 75 0.02 -0.28 8.41
N SER A 76 0.28 -0.80 7.20
CA SER A 76 1.64 -0.99 6.70
C SER A 76 2.34 0.35 6.43
N MET A 77 1.60 1.37 5.98
CA MET A 77 2.14 2.72 5.84
C MET A 77 2.58 3.31 7.19
N LYS A 78 1.77 3.14 8.26
CA LYS A 78 2.15 3.61 9.61
C LYS A 78 3.44 2.96 10.11
N ALA A 79 3.63 1.68 9.80
CA ALA A 79 4.84 0.94 10.16
C ALA A 79 6.07 1.27 9.28
N SER A 80 5.87 1.92 8.13
CA SER A 80 6.93 2.29 7.16
C SER A 80 7.07 3.80 6.93
N LEU A 81 6.63 4.64 7.86
CA LEU A 81 6.67 6.12 7.73
C LEU A 81 8.06 6.67 7.43
N SER A 82 9.12 6.08 7.98
CA SER A 82 10.50 6.51 7.73
C SER A 82 10.89 6.43 6.25
N SER A 83 10.30 5.50 5.50
CA SER A 83 10.56 5.31 4.07
C SER A 83 10.07 6.49 3.22
N LEU A 84 9.18 7.35 3.71
CA LEU A 84 8.79 8.58 3.01
C LEU A 84 10.00 9.51 2.77
N ALA A 85 10.89 9.63 3.77
CA ALA A 85 12.10 10.45 3.66
C ALA A 85 13.11 9.87 2.66
N THR A 86 13.18 8.56 2.54
CA THR A 86 14.04 7.90 1.54
C THR A 86 13.54 8.16 0.12
N VAL A 87 12.22 8.07 -0.09
CA VAL A 87 11.61 8.35 -1.40
C VAL A 87 11.84 9.81 -1.80
N SER A 88 11.66 10.76 -0.88
CA SER A 88 11.88 12.17 -1.19
C SER A 88 13.35 12.50 -1.48
N HIS A 89 14.29 11.84 -0.79
CA HIS A 89 15.71 11.99 -1.08
C HIS A 89 16.08 11.53 -2.50
N SER A 90 15.56 10.38 -2.94
CA SER A 90 15.85 9.84 -4.28
C SER A 90 14.99 10.45 -5.40
N PHE A 91 13.86 11.06 -5.05
CA PHE A 91 12.93 11.76 -5.94
C PHE A 91 12.59 11.01 -7.26
N PRO A 92 12.08 9.77 -7.21
CA PRO A 92 11.72 9.01 -8.41
C PRO A 92 10.49 9.62 -9.10
N THR A 93 10.67 10.13 -10.32
CA THR A 93 9.58 10.79 -11.08
C THR A 93 8.53 9.83 -11.64
N ASN A 94 8.81 8.52 -11.60
CA ASN A 94 7.95 7.43 -12.08
C ASN A 94 7.23 6.68 -10.95
N LEU A 95 7.31 7.13 -9.69
CA LEU A 95 6.70 6.47 -8.53
C LEU A 95 5.41 7.18 -8.07
N PHE A 96 4.32 6.41 -7.93
CA PHE A 96 3.01 6.88 -7.48
C PHE A 96 2.57 6.04 -6.28
N HIS A 97 2.36 6.68 -5.14
CA HIS A 97 2.15 6.01 -3.86
C HIS A 97 0.73 6.19 -3.36
N PHE A 98 -0.06 5.13 -3.39
CA PHE A 98 -1.42 5.08 -2.87
C PHE A 98 -1.46 4.33 -1.53
N VAL A 99 -2.10 4.96 -0.55
CA VAL A 99 -2.41 4.35 0.75
C VAL A 99 -3.92 4.21 0.85
N CYS A 100 -4.40 2.97 0.95
CA CYS A 100 -5.80 2.68 1.22
C CYS A 100 -6.04 2.79 2.73
N ASN A 101 -6.64 3.91 3.13
CA ASN A 101 -7.06 4.17 4.49
C ASN A 101 -8.50 3.71 4.69
N VAL A 102 -8.67 2.55 5.33
CA VAL A 102 -10.00 2.02 5.63
C VAL A 102 -10.58 2.78 6.80
N VAL A 103 -11.60 3.59 6.54
CA VAL A 103 -12.23 4.42 7.59
C VAL A 103 -13.08 3.52 8.48
N SER A 104 -12.61 3.25 9.70
CA SER A 104 -13.38 2.51 10.71
C SER A 104 -14.42 3.42 11.37
N GLU A 105 -15.54 2.85 11.83
CA GLU A 105 -16.56 3.57 12.59
C GLU A 105 -16.07 4.04 13.98
N VAL A 106 -14.95 3.50 14.46
CA VAL A 106 -14.39 3.84 15.78
C VAL A 106 -13.53 5.10 15.67
N PRO A 107 -13.86 6.18 16.41
CA PRO A 107 -13.07 7.41 16.41
C PRO A 107 -11.68 7.16 16.99
N SER A 108 -10.66 7.33 16.17
CA SER A 108 -9.25 7.37 16.57
C SER A 108 -8.64 8.65 16.01
N PRO A 109 -7.69 9.33 16.69
CA PRO A 109 -6.97 10.44 16.10
C PRO A 109 -6.35 9.98 14.78
N ALA A 110 -6.88 10.51 13.67
CA ALA A 110 -6.46 10.13 12.34
C ALA A 110 -5.05 10.69 12.09
N PHE A 111 -4.14 9.82 11.69
CA PHE A 111 -2.84 10.26 11.19
C PHE A 111 -3.04 10.88 9.79
N ASP A 112 -2.58 12.11 9.61
CA ASP A 112 -2.67 12.80 8.32
C ASP A 112 -1.53 12.35 7.40
N PHE A 113 -1.78 11.32 6.60
CA PHE A 113 -0.81 10.80 5.66
C PHE A 113 -0.46 11.80 4.55
N VAL A 114 -1.40 12.67 4.15
CA VAL A 114 -1.17 13.66 3.09
C VAL A 114 -0.19 14.72 3.60
N ALA A 115 -0.43 15.25 4.81
CA ALA A 115 0.49 16.17 5.44
C ALA A 115 1.87 15.55 5.67
N ALA A 116 1.92 14.27 6.09
CA ALA A 116 3.18 13.56 6.28
C ALA A 116 3.98 13.42 4.98
N ALA A 117 3.34 13.01 3.88
CA ALA A 117 3.99 12.88 2.57
C ALA A 117 4.46 14.24 2.02
N GLN A 118 3.62 15.27 2.17
CA GLN A 118 3.99 16.64 1.79
C GLN A 118 5.18 17.14 2.60
N ALA A 119 5.17 16.96 3.92
CA ALA A 119 6.28 17.35 4.80
C ALA A 119 7.57 16.56 4.51
N ALA A 120 7.45 15.31 4.06
CA ALA A 120 8.59 14.51 3.62
C ALA A 120 9.20 15.02 2.31
N GLY A 121 8.46 15.77 1.49
CA GLY A 121 8.96 16.35 0.23
C GLY A 121 8.43 15.68 -1.04
N TYR A 122 7.29 14.98 -0.98
CA TYR A 122 6.62 14.52 -2.19
C TYR A 122 6.21 15.70 -3.09
N ALA A 123 6.32 15.53 -4.40
CA ALA A 123 6.00 16.57 -5.38
C ALA A 123 4.51 16.97 -5.33
N GLU A 124 3.66 16.01 -5.00
CA GLU A 124 2.23 16.19 -4.88
C GLU A 124 1.67 15.18 -3.86
N SER A 125 0.72 15.63 -3.03
CA SER A 125 0.04 14.78 -2.05
C SER A 125 -1.45 15.13 -2.03
N ARG A 126 -2.33 14.14 -2.19
CA ARG A 126 -3.79 14.34 -2.27
C ARG A 126 -4.56 13.34 -1.40
N GLN A 127 -5.82 13.67 -1.11
CA GLN A 127 -6.77 12.77 -0.48
C GLN A 127 -7.99 12.57 -1.36
N PHE A 128 -8.49 11.34 -1.42
CA PHE A 128 -9.73 11.00 -2.12
C PHE A 128 -10.62 10.15 -1.22
N GLY A 129 -11.89 10.54 -1.07
CA GLY A 129 -12.91 9.73 -0.37
C GLY A 129 -14.23 9.62 -1.14
N ASP A 130 -14.29 10.24 -2.32
CA ASP A 130 -15.43 10.25 -3.22
C ASP A 130 -15.04 9.57 -4.54
N VAL A 131 -15.86 8.63 -4.99
CA VAL A 131 -15.55 7.81 -6.16
C VAL A 131 -15.57 8.59 -7.47
N GLU A 132 -16.47 9.56 -7.62
CA GLU A 132 -16.59 10.37 -8.83
C GLU A 132 -15.38 11.29 -8.95
N LEU A 133 -14.98 11.91 -7.85
CA LEU A 133 -13.77 12.71 -7.79
C LEU A 133 -12.53 11.87 -8.11
N PHE A 134 -12.37 10.71 -7.48
CA PHE A 134 -11.21 9.85 -7.74
C PHE A 134 -11.14 9.37 -9.20
N ALA A 135 -12.28 8.97 -9.78
CA ALA A 135 -12.35 8.55 -11.17
C ALA A 135 -11.95 9.68 -12.14
N SER A 136 -12.32 10.92 -11.85
CA SER A 136 -11.94 12.07 -12.69
C SER A 136 -10.47 12.49 -12.53
N GLU A 137 -9.89 12.29 -11.35
CA GLU A 137 -8.56 12.80 -11.01
C GLU A 137 -7.44 11.76 -11.14
N ILE A 138 -7.73 10.47 -11.21
CA ILE A 138 -6.68 9.45 -11.25
C ILE A 138 -5.80 9.53 -12.50
N SER A 139 -6.41 9.74 -13.67
CA SER A 139 -5.67 9.90 -14.93
C SER A 139 -4.71 11.10 -14.88
N PRO A 140 -5.15 12.34 -14.56
CA PRO A 140 -4.22 13.47 -14.45
C PRO A 140 -3.22 13.31 -13.30
N PHE A 141 -3.60 12.66 -12.20
CA PHE A 141 -2.67 12.36 -11.11
C PHE A 141 -1.52 11.45 -11.59
N LEU A 142 -1.81 10.44 -12.41
CA LEU A 142 -0.82 9.52 -12.98
C LEU A 142 -0.08 10.06 -14.23
N ALA A 143 -0.43 11.25 -14.72
CA ALA A 143 0.12 11.84 -15.95
C ALA A 143 1.34 12.75 -15.74
N SER A 144 1.61 13.22 -14.51
CA SER A 144 2.74 14.13 -14.23
C SER A 144 3.82 13.52 -13.31
N GLY A 145 4.99 14.15 -13.25
CA GLY A 145 6.17 13.63 -12.55
C GLY A 145 5.99 13.50 -11.03
N GLY A 146 6.50 12.41 -10.48
CA GLY A 146 6.50 12.09 -9.05
C GLY A 146 7.79 12.46 -8.29
N PRO A 147 7.97 11.95 -7.05
CA PRO A 147 7.08 11.00 -6.38
C PRO A 147 5.78 11.68 -5.94
N LYS A 148 4.65 11.02 -6.18
CA LYS A 148 3.34 11.53 -5.76
C LYS A 148 2.68 10.61 -4.74
N PHE A 149 1.87 11.19 -3.88
CA PHE A 149 1.18 10.50 -2.80
C PHE A 149 -0.34 10.72 -2.88
N ALA A 150 -1.11 9.67 -2.64
CA ALA A 150 -2.56 9.75 -2.51
C ALA A 150 -3.06 8.88 -1.35
N CYS A 151 -3.76 9.50 -0.40
CA CYS A 151 -4.52 8.79 0.62
C CYS A 151 -5.93 8.52 0.09
N LEU A 152 -6.31 7.26 -0.01
CA LEU A 152 -7.64 6.82 -0.42
C LEU A 152 -8.44 6.44 0.82
N ASN A 153 -9.31 7.33 1.26
CA ASN A 153 -10.26 7.05 2.34
C ASN A 153 -11.35 6.16 1.79
N THR A 154 -11.21 4.86 2.03
CA THR A 154 -12.10 3.85 1.47
C THR A 154 -13.04 3.30 2.53
N VAL A 155 -14.21 2.88 2.08
CA VAL A 155 -15.12 2.03 2.84
C VAL A 155 -15.00 0.59 2.33
N THR A 156 -14.88 -0.36 3.25
CA THR A 156 -14.64 -1.76 2.93
C THR A 156 -15.94 -2.55 3.15
N PRO A 157 -16.41 -3.36 2.18
CA PRO A 157 -17.41 -4.39 2.48
C PRO A 157 -16.77 -5.47 3.34
N ILE A 158 -17.52 -6.04 4.28
CA ILE A 158 -17.08 -7.15 5.13
C ILE A 158 -16.47 -8.26 4.24
N PHE A 159 -15.20 -8.61 4.48
CA PHE A 159 -14.51 -9.68 3.73
C PHE A 159 -15.29 -10.99 3.86
N LYS A 160 -15.65 -11.63 2.74
CA LYS A 160 -16.41 -12.90 2.75
C LYS A 160 -15.54 -14.09 3.11
N HIS A 161 -14.26 -14.04 2.79
CA HIS A 161 -13.28 -15.04 3.20
C HIS A 161 -12.26 -14.37 4.11
N GLN A 162 -12.00 -15.00 5.27
CA GLN A 162 -10.71 -14.81 5.91
C GLN A 162 -9.68 -15.31 4.90
N LEU A 163 -8.77 -14.43 4.46
CA LEU A 163 -7.55 -14.89 3.78
C LEU A 163 -6.97 -16.06 4.59
N PRO A 164 -6.31 -17.03 3.94
CA PRO A 164 -5.46 -17.98 4.66
C PRO A 164 -4.24 -17.21 5.17
N TYR A 165 -4.45 -16.32 6.14
CA TYR A 165 -3.42 -15.99 7.08
C TYR A 165 -3.07 -17.30 7.76
N PHE A 166 -1.80 -17.70 7.70
CA PHE A 166 -1.23 -18.33 8.88
C PHE A 166 -1.64 -17.43 10.04
N LEU A 167 -2.49 -17.94 10.94
CA LEU A 167 -3.01 -17.12 12.02
C LEU A 167 -1.78 -16.60 12.78
N PHE A 168 -1.72 -15.31 13.06
CA PHE A 168 -0.66 -14.69 13.86
C PHE A 168 -0.40 -15.42 15.20
N ARG A 169 -1.39 -16.18 15.68
CA ARG A 169 -1.32 -17.10 16.82
C ARG A 169 -0.36 -18.28 16.60
N ASP A 170 -0.26 -18.79 15.38
CA ASP A 170 0.69 -19.83 14.99
C ASP A 170 2.10 -19.24 14.89
N SER A 171 2.24 -17.99 14.45
CA SER A 171 3.53 -17.28 14.39
C SER A 171 4.17 -17.10 15.77
N PHE A 172 3.41 -16.76 16.81
CA PHE A 172 3.96 -16.67 18.17
C PHE A 172 4.36 -18.01 18.77
N SER A 173 3.63 -19.07 18.43
CA SER A 173 3.95 -20.43 18.87
C SER A 173 5.22 -20.92 18.19
N LEU A 174 5.34 -20.70 16.88
CA LEU A 174 6.54 -20.97 16.08
C LEU A 174 7.75 -20.13 16.55
N VAL A 175 7.56 -18.83 16.80
CA VAL A 175 8.63 -17.96 17.34
C VAL A 175 9.07 -18.43 18.72
N LYS A 176 8.15 -18.87 19.59
CA LYS A 176 8.51 -19.43 20.90
C LYS A 176 9.24 -20.76 20.80
N GLU A 177 8.81 -21.64 19.89
CA GLU A 177 9.45 -22.92 19.62
C GLU A 177 10.86 -22.72 19.05
N GLU A 178 11.02 -21.81 18.10
CA GLU A 178 12.29 -21.49 17.46
C GLU A 178 13.26 -20.80 18.43
N ILE A 179 12.80 -19.82 19.21
CA ILE A 179 13.61 -19.20 20.26
C ILE A 179 14.03 -20.24 21.31
N SER A 180 13.14 -21.17 21.68
CA SER A 180 13.49 -22.26 22.62
C SER A 180 14.52 -23.22 22.03
N ALA A 181 14.42 -23.56 20.74
CA ALA A 181 15.37 -24.43 20.06
C ALA A 181 16.76 -23.77 19.91
N LEU A 182 16.79 -22.47 19.60
CA LEU A 182 18.02 -21.69 19.45
C LEU A 182 18.72 -21.43 20.79
N THR A 183 17.97 -21.27 21.88
CA THR A 183 18.53 -21.08 23.22
C THR A 183 18.96 -22.38 23.90
N GLN A 184 18.41 -23.54 23.51
CA GLN A 184 18.88 -24.85 23.97
C GLN A 184 20.19 -25.30 23.31
N ASN A 185 20.49 -24.81 22.10
CA ASN A 185 21.74 -25.10 21.37
C ASN A 185 22.85 -24.06 21.60
N ALA A 186 22.56 -22.98 22.32
CA ALA A 186 23.55 -22.02 22.76
C ALA A 186 24.23 -22.53 24.05
N HIS A 187 25.23 -23.40 23.90
CA HIS A 187 26.19 -23.62 24.98
C HIS A 187 27.10 -22.38 25.12
N PRO A 188 27.54 -22.04 26.36
CA PRO A 188 28.43 -20.91 26.61
C PRO A 188 29.79 -21.04 25.89
#